data_AF-A0A2W2AFJ7-F1
#
_entry.id   AF-A0A2W2AFJ7-F1
#
_cell.length_a   1.000
_cell.length_b   1.000
_cell.length_c   1.000
_cell.angle_alpha   90.00
_cell.angle_beta   90.00
_cell.angle_gamma   90.00
#
_symmetry.space_group_name_H-M   'P 1'
#
loop_
_entity.id
_entity.type
_entity.pdbx_description
1 polymer ?
#
loop_
_entity_poly.entity_id
_entity_poly.type
_entity_poly.pdbx_seq_one_letter_code
_entity_poly.pdbx_strand_id
1 'polypeptide(L)'
;MADQLHANTDPIEFDDATADALGSAMRSAASAIDGQIGSRQSYVSTASQEFRGHFSELFTENASVAKSDGTTISDMMRTVAGWVDQMKTAAAEERERRRQAREWQGQ
;
A
#
# COMPACT_ATOMS: atom_id res chain seq x y z
N MET A 1 23.17 -39.95 11.04
CA MET A 1 23.01 -38.95 12.11
C MET A 1 21.73 -38.22 11.82
N ALA A 2 20.69 -38.41 12.63
CA ALA A 2 19.41 -37.74 12.42
C ALA A 2 19.66 -36.25 12.56
N ASP A 3 19.49 -35.51 11.47
CA ASP A 3 19.49 -34.06 11.47
C ASP A 3 18.40 -33.64 12.44
N GLN A 4 18.82 -33.09 13.59
CA GLN A 4 17.93 -32.67 14.64
C GLN A 4 17.24 -31.42 14.09
N LEU A 5 16.10 -31.61 13.44
CA LEU A 5 15.25 -30.55 12.91
C LEU A 5 14.80 -29.70 14.10
N HIS A 6 15.63 -28.73 14.50
CA HIS A 6 15.33 -27.86 15.62
C HIS A 6 14.30 -26.86 15.11
N ALA A 7 13.02 -27.15 15.35
CA ALA A 7 11.95 -26.22 15.04
C ALA A 7 12.23 -24.91 15.78
N ASN A 8 12.28 -23.80 15.05
CA ASN A 8 12.44 -22.48 15.64
C ASN A 8 11.21 -22.18 16.52
N THR A 9 11.40 -22.10 17.83
CA THR A 9 10.33 -21.88 18.82
C THR A 9 10.30 -20.46 19.36
N ASP A 10 11.23 -19.60 18.93
CA ASP A 10 11.34 -18.22 19.41
C ASP A 10 10.06 -17.42 19.11
N PRO A 11 9.68 -16.44 19.94
CA PRO A 11 8.59 -15.53 19.62
C PRO A 11 8.84 -14.77 18.32
N ILE A 12 7.78 -14.48 17.57
CA ILE A 12 7.87 -13.55 16.44
C ILE A 12 7.74 -12.12 16.94
N GLU A 13 8.76 -11.32 16.65
CA GLU A 13 8.70 -9.87 16.81
C GLU A 13 8.05 -9.26 15.57
N PHE A 14 6.72 -9.16 15.61
CA PHE A 14 5.94 -8.44 14.59
C PHE A 14 4.82 -7.68 15.29
N ASP A 15 4.77 -6.37 15.06
CA ASP A 15 3.78 -5.46 15.65
C ASP A 15 2.57 -5.30 14.71
N ASP A 16 1.49 -6.03 15.02
CA ASP A 16 0.25 -6.01 14.25
C ASP A 16 -0.40 -4.61 14.23
N ALA A 17 -0.29 -3.85 15.32
CA ALA A 17 -0.91 -2.53 15.43
C ALA A 17 -0.16 -1.51 14.57
N THR A 18 1.16 -1.56 14.57
CA THR A 18 1.99 -0.74 13.68
C THR A 18 1.75 -1.09 12.21
N ALA A 19 1.60 -2.38 11.88
CA ALA A 19 1.24 -2.81 10.53
C ALA A 19 -0.14 -2.27 10.11
N ASP A 20 -1.16 -2.40 10.97
CA ASP A 20 -2.50 -1.87 10.68
C ASP A 20 -2.50 -0.35 10.50
N ALA A 21 -1.75 0.38 11.33
CA ALA A 21 -1.59 1.83 11.23
C ALA A 21 -0.93 2.22 9.90
N LEU A 22 0.14 1.53 9.50
CA LEU A 22 0.83 1.78 8.24
C LEU A 22 -0.08 1.51 7.03
N GLY A 23 -0.75 0.35 7.00
CA GLY A 23 -1.67 0.01 5.91
C GLY A 23 -2.82 1.02 5.80
N SER A 24 -3.37 1.45 6.93
CA SER A 24 -4.44 2.46 6.98
C SER A 24 -3.98 3.84 6.52
N ALA A 25 -2.76 4.25 6.89
CA ALA A 25 -2.16 5.52 6.45
C ALA A 25 -1.94 5.53 4.92
N MET A 26 -1.41 4.44 4.37
CA MET A 26 -1.21 4.31 2.91
C MET A 26 -2.53 4.36 2.13
N ARG A 27 -3.56 3.64 2.60
CA ARG A 27 -4.91 3.69 1.99
C ARG A 27 -5.55 5.08 2.09
N SER A 28 -5.37 5.76 3.20
CA SER A 28 -5.86 7.13 3.41
C SER A 28 -5.16 8.12 2.47
N ALA A 29 -3.83 8.03 2.35
CA ALA A 29 -3.05 8.88 1.46
C ALA A 29 -3.43 8.65 -0.01
N ALA A 30 -3.60 7.40 -0.45
CA ALA A 30 -4.07 7.08 -1.80
C ALA A 30 -5.45 7.71 -2.08
N SER A 31 -6.37 7.60 -1.13
CA SER A 31 -7.73 8.17 -1.26
C SER A 31 -7.72 9.70 -1.33
N ALA A 32 -6.83 10.35 -0.56
CA ALA A 32 -6.66 11.80 -0.61
C ALA A 32 -6.12 12.26 -1.99
N ILE A 33 -5.16 11.53 -2.56
CA ILE A 33 -4.62 11.81 -3.90
C ILE A 33 -5.73 11.66 -4.95
N ASP A 34 -6.52 10.59 -4.91
CA ASP A 34 -7.61 10.38 -5.87
C ASP A 34 -8.67 11.48 -5.80
N GLY A 35 -9.00 11.96 -4.60
CA GLY A 35 -9.89 13.11 -4.40
C GLY A 35 -9.33 14.40 -5.00
N GLN A 36 -8.03 14.63 -4.86
CA GLN A 36 -7.35 15.78 -5.49
C GLN A 36 -7.32 15.65 -7.01
N ILE A 37 -7.10 14.45 -7.56
CA ILE A 37 -7.16 14.21 -9.01
C ILE A 37 -8.54 14.55 -9.54
N GLY A 38 -9.61 14.05 -8.91
CA GLY A 38 -10.98 14.31 -9.34
C GLY A 38 -11.34 15.80 -9.37
N SER A 39 -11.04 16.51 -8.29
CA SER A 39 -11.29 17.97 -8.20
C SER A 39 -10.47 18.76 -9.22
N ARG A 40 -9.16 18.46 -9.38
CA ARG A 40 -8.30 19.13 -10.37
C ARG A 40 -8.76 18.87 -11.80
N GLN A 41 -9.20 17.66 -12.12
CA GLN A 41 -9.72 17.34 -13.46
C GLN A 41 -10.98 18.15 -13.80
N SER A 42 -11.86 18.40 -12.82
CA SER A 42 -13.01 19.30 -13.01
C SER A 42 -12.55 20.72 -13.36
N TYR A 43 -11.56 21.28 -12.63
CA TYR A 43 -11.02 22.60 -12.92
C TYR A 43 -10.34 22.69 -14.29
N VAL A 44 -9.57 21.66 -14.66
CA VAL A 44 -8.93 21.56 -15.98
C VAL A 44 -9.98 21.54 -17.08
N SER A 45 -11.04 20.76 -16.91
CA SER A 45 -12.15 20.69 -17.87
C SER A 45 -12.82 22.06 -18.07
N THR A 46 -13.06 22.81 -16.98
CA THR A 46 -13.66 24.15 -17.06
C THR A 46 -12.71 25.14 -17.74
N ALA A 47 -11.44 25.20 -17.31
CA ALA A 47 -10.45 26.11 -17.88
C ALA A 47 -10.20 25.87 -19.38
N SER A 48 -10.23 24.61 -19.81
CA SER A 48 -9.98 24.22 -21.21
C SER A 48 -11.07 24.68 -22.19
N GLN A 49 -12.25 25.11 -21.72
CA GLN A 49 -13.33 25.57 -22.59
C GLN A 49 -12.99 26.92 -23.26
N GLU A 50 -12.37 27.82 -22.51
CA GLU A 50 -12.08 29.18 -22.96
C GLU A 50 -10.59 29.42 -23.21
N PHE A 51 -9.71 28.54 -22.71
CA PHE A 51 -8.28 28.70 -22.90
C PHE A 51 -7.85 28.32 -24.31
N ARG A 52 -7.12 29.23 -25.00
CA ARG A 52 -6.72 29.09 -26.40
C ARG A 52 -5.24 29.43 -26.60
N GLY A 53 -4.71 28.95 -27.74
CA GLY A 53 -3.33 29.18 -28.17
C GLY A 53 -2.37 28.13 -27.63
N HIS A 54 -1.07 28.29 -27.91
CA HIS A 54 -0.07 27.27 -27.60
C HIS A 54 -0.03 26.86 -26.11
N PHE A 55 -0.24 27.82 -25.19
CA PHE A 55 -0.26 27.51 -23.76
C PHE A 55 -1.45 26.64 -23.33
N SER A 56 -2.55 26.59 -24.09
CA SER A 56 -3.66 25.68 -23.77
C SER A 56 -3.32 24.21 -24.04
N GLU A 57 -2.45 23.95 -25.03
CA GLU A 57 -1.93 22.61 -25.32
C GLU A 57 -1.04 22.14 -24.18
N LEU A 58 -0.05 22.95 -23.80
CA LEU A 58 0.85 22.68 -22.67
C LEU A 58 0.09 22.49 -21.35
N PHE A 59 -0.94 23.30 -21.11
CA PHE A 59 -1.79 23.14 -19.92
C PHE A 59 -2.51 21.79 -19.90
N THR A 60 -3.09 21.38 -21.03
CA THR A 60 -3.81 20.10 -21.14
C THR A 60 -2.86 18.91 -20.99
N GLU A 61 -1.69 18.99 -21.62
CA GLU A 61 -0.64 17.97 -21.50
C GLU A 61 -0.15 17.83 -20.05
N ASN A 62 0.23 18.94 -19.41
CA ASN A 62 0.67 18.94 -18.02
C ASN A 62 -0.41 18.43 -17.06
N ALA A 63 -1.68 18.78 -17.30
CA ALA A 63 -2.80 18.27 -16.51
C ALA A 63 -3.01 16.76 -16.67
N SER A 64 -2.78 16.23 -17.87
CA SER A 64 -2.81 14.79 -18.15
C SER A 64 -1.68 14.05 -17.44
N VAL A 65 -0.45 14.56 -17.53
CA VAL A 65 0.72 14.02 -16.84
C VAL A 65 0.49 14.01 -15.33
N ALA A 66 0.07 15.15 -14.75
CA ALA A 66 -0.19 15.25 -13.31
C ALA A 66 -1.27 14.26 -12.82
N LYS A 67 -2.30 14.01 -13.64
CA LYS A 67 -3.31 12.97 -13.36
C LYS A 67 -2.68 11.58 -13.35
N SER A 68 -1.93 11.24 -14.41
CA SER A 68 -1.28 9.94 -14.57
C SER A 68 -0.33 9.63 -13.41
N ASP A 69 0.51 10.61 -13.05
CA ASP A 69 1.45 10.49 -11.95
C ASP A 69 0.72 10.32 -10.61
N GLY A 70 -0.33 11.12 -10.38
CA GLY A 70 -1.18 10.99 -9.20
C GLY A 70 -1.80 9.59 -9.08
N THR A 71 -2.36 9.06 -10.16
CA THR A 71 -2.92 7.69 -10.18
C THR A 71 -1.85 6.63 -9.92
N THR A 72 -0.67 6.79 -10.52
CA THR A 72 0.46 5.87 -10.30
C THR A 72 0.87 5.86 -8.82
N ILE A 73 0.96 7.02 -8.19
CA ILE A 73 1.31 7.14 -6.77
C ILE A 73 0.22 6.52 -5.89
N SER A 74 -1.06 6.77 -6.16
CA SER A 74 -2.15 6.23 -5.35
C SER A 74 -2.22 4.69 -5.45
N ASP A 75 -1.96 4.13 -6.63
CA ASP A 75 -1.87 2.68 -6.84
C ASP A 75 -0.65 2.06 -6.14
N MET A 76 0.51 2.73 -6.15
CA MET A 76 1.69 2.29 -5.41
C MET A 76 1.43 2.28 -3.90
N MET A 77 0.76 3.30 -3.36
CA MET A 77 0.38 3.33 -1.93
C MET A 77 -0.54 2.15 -1.57
N ARG A 78 -1.52 1.83 -2.43
CA ARG A 78 -2.37 0.64 -2.25
C ARG A 78 -1.58 -0.66 -2.32
N THR A 79 -0.60 -0.74 -3.22
CA THR A 79 0.29 -1.89 -3.34
C THR A 79 1.09 -2.11 -2.05
N VAL A 80 1.67 -1.05 -1.50
CA VAL A 80 2.39 -1.11 -0.21
C VAL A 80 1.47 -1.55 0.92
N ALA A 81 0.25 -1.00 0.99
CA ALA A 81 -0.74 -1.45 1.97
C ALA A 81 -1.05 -2.95 1.85
N GLY A 82 -1.16 -3.46 0.62
CA GLY A 82 -1.34 -4.89 0.37
C GLY A 82 -0.15 -5.75 0.80
N TRP A 83 1.09 -5.28 0.63
CA TRP A 83 2.27 -5.97 1.16
C TRP A 83 2.28 -6.00 2.69
N VAL A 84 1.84 -4.92 3.34
CA VAL A 84 1.70 -4.88 4.81
C VAL A 84 0.68 -5.91 5.29
N ASP A 85 -0.47 -6.01 4.61
CA ASP A 85 -1.48 -7.02 4.92
C ASP A 85 -0.91 -8.45 4.75
N GLN A 86 -0.14 -8.69 3.68
CA GLN A 86 0.53 -9.99 3.45
C GLN A 86 1.55 -10.33 4.55
N MET A 87 2.38 -9.36 4.96
CA MET A 87 3.35 -9.57 6.05
C MET A 87 2.64 -9.91 7.36
N LYS A 88 1.52 -9.25 7.66
CA LYS A 88 0.71 -9.54 8.85
C LYS A 88 0.12 -10.95 8.81
N THR A 89 -0.40 -11.40 7.66
CA THR A 89 -0.87 -12.78 7.49
C THR A 89 0.27 -13.78 7.70
N ALA A 90 1.43 -13.56 7.08
CA ALA A 90 2.58 -14.44 7.22
C ALA A 90 3.08 -14.52 8.68
N ALA A 91 3.08 -13.39 9.40
CA ALA A 91 3.41 -13.36 10.82
C ALA A 91 2.41 -14.19 11.64
N ALA A 92 1.11 -14.08 11.39
CA ALA A 92 0.09 -14.88 12.07
C ALA A 92 0.26 -16.39 11.81
N GLU A 93 0.48 -16.78 10.56
CA GLU A 93 0.74 -18.19 10.19
C GLU A 93 2.00 -18.75 10.86
N GLU A 94 3.07 -17.96 10.92
CA GLU A 94 4.29 -18.37 11.58
C GLU A 94 4.09 -18.49 13.11
N ARG A 95 3.30 -17.59 13.74
CA ARG A 95 3.00 -17.70 15.19
C ARG A 95 2.28 -19.02 15.48
N GLU A 96 1.37 -19.42 14.59
CA GLU A 96 0.64 -20.70 14.65
C GLU A 96 1.59 -21.90 14.50
N ARG A 97 2.44 -21.91 13.46
CA ARG A 97 3.45 -22.97 13.25
C ARG A 97 4.36 -23.14 14.46
N ARG A 98 4.83 -22.03 15.05
CA ARG A 98 5.69 -22.08 16.24
C ARG A 98 4.94 -22.54 17.49
N ARG A 99 3.64 -22.23 17.63
CA ARG A 99 2.82 -22.76 18.73
C ARG A 99 2.73 -24.28 18.65
N GLN A 100 2.41 -24.82 17.47
CA GLN A 100 2.35 -26.25 17.24
C GLN A 100 3.70 -26.93 17.51
N ALA A 101 4.81 -26.35 17.04
CA ALA A 101 6.14 -26.88 17.32
C ALA A 101 6.46 -26.97 18.83
N ARG A 102 6.08 -25.96 19.63
CA ARG A 102 6.24 -25.99 21.10
C ARG A 102 5.37 -27.06 21.76
N GLU A 103 4.13 -27.22 21.32
CA GLU A 103 3.21 -28.26 21.82
C GLU A 103 3.72 -29.67 21.53
N TRP A 104 4.46 -29.86 20.43
CA TRP A 104 5.05 -31.14 20.06
C TRP A 104 6.35 -31.44 20.82
N GLN A 105 7.18 -30.42 21.10
CA GLN A 105 8.40 -30.58 21.91
C GLN A 105 8.11 -30.78 23.41
N GLY A 106 6.95 -30.31 23.88
CA GLY A 106 6.52 -30.47 25.27
C GLY A 106 5.78 -31.77 25.59
N GLN A 107 5.58 -32.64 24.58
CA GLN A 107 5.04 -34.01 24.71
C GLN A 107 6.18 -35.02 24.78
#